data_AF-A0A9U8E9Z6-F1
#
_entry.id   AF-A0A9U8E9Z6-F1
#
_cell.length_a   1.000
_cell.length_b   1.000
_cell.length_c   1.000
_cell.angle_alpha   90.00
_cell.angle_beta   90.00
_cell.angle_gamma   90.00
#
_symmetry.space_group_name_H-M   'P 1'
#
loop_
_entity.id
_entity.type
_entity.pdbx_description
1 polymer ?
#
loop_
_entity_poly.entity_id
_entity_poly.type
_entity_poly.pdbx_seq_one_letter_code
_entity_poly.pdbx_strand_id
1 'polypeptide(L)'
;MFFVWCNAQIGSTMKRSNLQSVNHNQDCAKKLKTIHLPEEGNSFILETLSQHHDKPFPFFKEPKEIGSFSIDEKRQFQNDRRQLRIYTPPSNMKNCHFDLRLGYSSMIKKDESIYNYLNNLLSWIMSNKQTVTNLPSKTNDQKTDKFERLNTDFVCWRGLLTKLACIPYENKEDILLAVINFRGTYYMCEYHTESKVEQIKNETPRQKEMCAWGFKFEQYMTADRNLGVPVTNVPVNTNVEFGSVACTRLGNHSLLFGAEVDCEDLGSTDSNKYVELKTCRITESQRQYENFCKYKLIKWWVQSFLIGVRHIICGFRDDRGLVQYLEDFSVSKIPSIVQETLQQPWRPNVCFNFLKAFLDFIKANIADDSRNVYVFRWQPGSPVTVEKRKDQNFNFLPNWYRKWSAWDN
;
A
#
# COMPACT_ATOMS: atom_id res chain seq x y z
N MET A 1 2.33 1.96 -6.44
CA MET A 1 0.96 2.50 -6.59
C MET A 1 0.45 2.81 -5.20
N PHE A 2 0.26 4.09 -4.92
CA PHE A 2 -0.15 4.58 -3.62
C PHE A 2 -1.67 4.56 -3.56
N PHE A 3 -2.22 3.66 -2.74
CA PHE A 3 -3.65 3.47 -2.61
C PHE A 3 -4.14 4.19 -1.35
N VAL A 4 -4.88 5.28 -1.56
CA VAL A 4 -5.91 5.69 -0.60
C VAL A 4 -6.92 4.54 -0.56
N TRP A 5 -7.00 3.85 0.59
CA TRP A 5 -7.99 2.79 0.83
C TRP A 5 -9.40 3.39 0.90
N CYS A 6 -9.99 3.72 -0.25
CA CYS A 6 -11.38 4.12 -0.32
C CYS A 6 -12.30 2.92 -0.52
N ASN A 7 -12.72 2.33 0.61
CA ASN A 7 -13.86 1.43 0.63
C ASN A 7 -15.14 2.23 0.87
N ALA A 8 -15.74 2.74 -0.21
CA ALA A 8 -17.09 3.29 -0.21
C ALA A 8 -18.10 2.13 -0.08
N GLN A 9 -18.44 1.73 1.14
CA GLN A 9 -19.56 0.82 1.36
C GLN A 9 -20.88 1.58 1.16
N ILE A 10 -21.52 1.34 0.01
CA ILE A 10 -22.93 1.67 -0.19
C ILE A 10 -23.66 0.33 -0.26
N GLY A 11 -24.59 0.09 0.66
CA GLY A 11 -25.53 -1.03 0.53
C GLY A 11 -26.41 -0.78 -0.69
N SER A 12 -26.41 -1.67 -1.66
CA SER A 12 -27.30 -1.56 -2.82
C SER A 12 -28.02 -2.88 -3.10
N THR A 13 -29.34 -2.78 -3.03
CA THR A 13 -30.30 -3.68 -3.67
C THR A 13 -30.78 -2.97 -4.94
N MET A 14 -30.50 -3.52 -6.14
CA MET A 14 -31.47 -3.78 -7.22
C MET A 14 -30.89 -3.82 -8.65
N LYS A 15 -31.40 -4.84 -9.37
CA LYS A 15 -31.85 -4.99 -10.77
C LYS A 15 -31.12 -4.28 -11.92
N ARG A 16 -30.67 -5.12 -12.87
CA ARG A 16 -30.10 -4.83 -14.19
C ARG A 16 -31.16 -4.32 -15.18
N SER A 17 -30.78 -3.36 -16.02
CA SER A 17 -31.31 -3.17 -17.36
C SER A 17 -30.18 -2.86 -18.35
N ASN A 18 -30.33 -3.42 -19.56
CA ASN A 18 -29.38 -3.40 -20.67
C ASN A 18 -29.41 -2.07 -21.42
N LEU A 19 -28.28 -1.64 -22.00
CA LEU A 19 -28.19 -1.07 -23.35
C LEU A 19 -26.74 -0.90 -23.84
N GLN A 20 -26.59 -0.90 -25.16
CA GLN A 20 -25.42 -1.27 -25.97
C GLN A 20 -24.43 -0.11 -26.30
N SER A 21 -23.14 -0.44 -26.16
CA SER A 21 -21.93 -0.13 -26.96
C SER A 21 -21.82 1.11 -27.88
N VAL A 22 -20.68 1.81 -27.77
CA VAL A 22 -19.84 2.28 -28.89
C VAL A 22 -18.35 2.06 -28.57
N ASN A 23 -17.60 1.56 -29.57
CA ASN A 23 -16.27 0.96 -29.50
C ASN A 23 -15.10 1.96 -29.68
N HIS A 24 -14.17 2.01 -28.71
CA HIS A 24 -12.73 2.27 -28.96
C HIS A 24 -11.77 1.64 -27.92
N ASN A 25 -12.24 0.70 -27.07
CA ASN A 25 -11.48 0.12 -25.94
C ASN A 25 -10.98 -1.32 -26.16
N GLN A 26 -10.78 -1.75 -27.42
CA GLN A 26 -10.56 -3.17 -27.71
C GLN A 26 -9.12 -3.68 -27.50
N ASP A 27 -8.10 -2.83 -27.40
CA ASP A 27 -6.71 -3.34 -27.38
C ASP A 27 -6.20 -3.79 -26.00
N CYS A 28 -6.73 -3.25 -24.91
CA CYS A 28 -6.35 -3.72 -23.56
C CYS A 28 -7.24 -4.88 -23.08
N ALA A 29 -8.48 -4.96 -23.57
CA ALA A 29 -9.47 -5.98 -23.17
C ALA A 29 -9.41 -7.28 -24.00
N LYS A 30 -8.77 -7.30 -25.16
CA LYS A 30 -8.67 -8.51 -26.01
C LYS A 30 -7.49 -9.45 -25.67
N LYS A 31 -6.59 -9.08 -24.77
CA LYS A 31 -5.34 -9.84 -24.48
C LYS A 31 -5.36 -10.73 -23.23
N LEU A 32 -6.50 -10.90 -22.57
CA LEU A 32 -6.65 -11.79 -21.40
C LEU A 32 -7.68 -12.92 -21.61
N LYS A 33 -8.11 -13.17 -22.85
CA LYS A 33 -8.89 -14.37 -23.16
C LYS A 33 -7.96 -15.57 -23.26
N THR A 34 -7.82 -16.29 -22.15
CA THR A 34 -8.05 -17.74 -22.00
C THR A 34 -7.49 -18.12 -20.62
N ILE A 35 -8.34 -18.56 -19.71
CA ILE A 35 -7.90 -19.33 -18.54
C ILE A 35 -7.46 -20.69 -19.11
N HIS A 36 -6.21 -20.78 -19.55
CA HIS A 36 -5.57 -22.08 -19.65
C HIS A 36 -5.24 -22.48 -18.22
N LEU A 37 -5.94 -23.53 -17.74
CA LEU A 37 -5.39 -24.36 -16.68
C LEU A 37 -3.95 -24.70 -17.08
N PRO A 38 -2.96 -24.56 -16.19
CA PRO A 38 -1.56 -24.76 -16.56
C PRO A 38 -1.39 -26.16 -17.18
N GLU A 39 -0.77 -26.21 -18.36
CA GLU A 39 -0.13 -27.44 -18.83
C GLU A 39 0.83 -27.92 -17.72
N GLU A 40 0.84 -29.23 -17.46
CA GLU A 40 1.56 -29.87 -16.36
C GLU A 40 2.98 -29.30 -16.15
N GLY A 41 3.14 -28.47 -15.11
CA GLY A 41 4.41 -27.84 -14.79
C GLY A 41 4.36 -26.93 -13.55
N ASN A 42 4.62 -27.52 -12.38
CA ASN A 42 4.94 -26.87 -11.09
C ASN A 42 4.02 -25.71 -10.64
N SER A 43 2.76 -26.01 -10.35
CA SER A 43 1.91 -25.12 -9.53
C SER A 43 2.19 -25.37 -8.05
N PHE A 44 2.64 -24.34 -7.33
CA PHE A 44 2.80 -24.38 -5.87
C PHE A 44 1.62 -23.66 -5.18
N ILE A 45 1.25 -24.14 -3.99
CA ILE A 45 0.08 -23.67 -3.23
C ILE A 45 0.51 -23.21 -1.83
N LEU A 46 -0.02 -22.08 -1.36
CA LEU A 46 0.15 -21.59 0.01
C LEU A 46 -1.22 -21.38 0.69
N GLU A 47 -1.42 -22.06 1.81
CA GLU A 47 -2.64 -21.98 2.63
C GLU A 47 -2.80 -20.64 3.35
N THR A 48 -4.01 -20.08 3.32
CA THR A 48 -4.30 -18.73 3.84
C THR A 48 -5.21 -18.72 5.07
N LEU A 49 -5.71 -19.87 5.51
CA LEU A 49 -6.59 -19.96 6.68
C LEU A 49 -5.88 -19.45 7.94
N SER A 50 -6.54 -18.54 8.66
CA SER A 50 -5.99 -17.86 9.84
C SER A 50 -5.50 -18.82 10.93
N GLN A 51 -6.21 -19.93 11.13
CA GLN A 51 -5.87 -20.97 12.11
C GLN A 51 -4.48 -21.61 11.90
N HIS A 52 -3.97 -21.64 10.67
CA HIS A 52 -2.63 -22.20 10.38
C HIS A 52 -1.49 -21.25 10.77
N HIS A 53 -1.82 -19.98 11.02
CA HIS A 53 -0.87 -18.89 11.28
C HIS A 53 -1.01 -18.31 12.69
N ASP A 54 -1.88 -18.88 13.53
CA ASP A 54 -2.07 -18.50 14.94
C ASP A 54 -0.95 -19.08 15.83
N LYS A 55 0.24 -18.52 15.67
CA LYS A 55 1.47 -18.85 16.42
C LYS A 55 1.93 -17.59 17.19
N PRO A 56 2.92 -17.66 18.09
CA PRO A 56 3.49 -16.47 18.70
C PRO A 56 3.87 -15.41 17.65
N PHE A 57 3.77 -14.12 18.02
CA PHE A 57 4.11 -13.04 17.10
C PHE A 57 5.56 -13.21 16.60
N PRO A 58 5.80 -13.25 15.27
CA PRO A 58 7.14 -13.51 14.75
C PRO A 58 8.06 -12.33 15.06
N PHE A 59 9.37 -12.58 15.12
CA PHE A 59 10.34 -11.48 15.25
C PHE A 59 10.09 -10.42 14.18
N PHE A 60 9.83 -9.19 14.59
CA PHE A 60 9.72 -8.03 13.72
C PHE A 60 10.61 -6.94 14.28
N LYS A 61 11.61 -6.51 13.50
CA LYS A 61 12.47 -5.39 13.89
C LYS A 61 11.68 -4.10 13.76
N GLU A 62 11.91 -3.13 14.65
CA GLU A 62 11.35 -1.79 14.46
C GLU A 62 11.83 -1.23 13.10
N PRO A 63 10.91 -0.75 12.24
CA PRO A 63 11.27 -0.21 10.94
C PRO A 63 12.11 1.06 11.09
N LYS A 64 13.16 1.17 10.27
CA LYS A 64 14.05 2.32 10.23
C LYS A 64 13.91 3.04 8.90
N GLU A 65 13.59 4.33 8.92
CA GLU A 65 13.72 5.18 7.74
C GLU A 65 15.20 5.27 7.33
N ILE A 66 15.48 5.00 6.06
CA ILE A 66 16.81 5.09 5.45
C ILE A 66 16.90 6.19 4.39
N GLY A 67 15.78 6.84 4.11
CA GLY A 67 15.69 8.07 3.33
C GLY A 67 14.27 8.32 2.85
N SER A 68 14.13 9.26 1.94
CA SER A 68 12.83 9.71 1.44
C SER A 68 12.96 10.33 0.05
N PHE A 69 11.84 10.52 -0.63
CA PHE A 69 11.75 11.25 -1.89
C PHE A 69 10.40 11.98 -1.98
N SER A 70 10.33 12.89 -2.95
CA SER A 70 9.14 13.64 -3.28
C SER A 70 8.76 13.43 -4.73
N ILE A 71 7.48 13.47 -5.05
CA ILE A 71 6.93 13.50 -6.40
C ILE A 71 6.25 14.86 -6.59
N ASP A 72 6.71 15.64 -7.56
CA ASP A 72 6.20 16.99 -7.78
C ASP A 72 4.86 17.01 -8.57
N GLU A 73 4.33 18.21 -8.77
CA GLU A 73 3.07 18.43 -9.47
C GLU A 73 3.06 17.93 -10.92
N LYS A 74 4.24 17.73 -11.52
CA LYS A 74 4.45 17.16 -12.87
C LYS A 74 4.81 15.67 -12.83
N ARG A 75 4.61 15.02 -11.68
CA ARG A 75 4.91 13.60 -11.42
C ARG A 75 6.40 13.26 -11.55
N GLN A 76 7.30 14.24 -11.43
CA GLN A 76 8.73 13.99 -11.51
C GLN A 76 9.30 13.62 -10.15
N PHE A 77 10.23 12.67 -10.16
CA PHE A 77 10.95 12.22 -8.98
C PHE A 77 11.94 13.30 -8.51
N GLN A 78 11.92 13.58 -7.21
CA GLN A 78 12.85 14.48 -6.53
C GLN A 78 13.44 13.75 -5.32
N ASN A 79 14.76 13.62 -5.23
CA ASN A 79 15.43 12.92 -4.13
C ASN A 79 15.55 13.81 -2.87
N ASP A 80 14.43 14.34 -2.40
CA ASP A 80 14.35 15.25 -1.25
C ASP A 80 12.99 15.17 -0.53
N ARG A 81 12.77 16.08 0.43
CA ARG A 81 11.58 16.14 1.29
C ARG A 81 10.68 17.33 0.98
N ARG A 82 10.76 17.91 -0.22
CA ARG A 82 10.05 19.17 -0.52
C ARG A 82 8.53 19.05 -0.44
N GLN A 83 7.98 17.84 -0.62
CA GLN A 83 6.54 17.59 -0.53
C GLN A 83 6.09 17.05 0.83
N LEU A 84 6.97 16.94 1.82
CA LEU A 84 6.56 16.56 3.17
C LEU A 84 5.78 17.70 3.82
N ARG A 85 4.53 17.42 4.16
CA ARG A 85 3.61 18.35 4.84
C ARG A 85 3.75 18.24 6.35
N ILE A 86 3.44 19.31 7.06
CA ILE A 86 3.37 19.30 8.52
C ILE A 86 1.93 19.07 8.98
N TYR A 87 1.75 18.30 10.05
CA TYR A 87 0.45 18.12 10.70
C TYR A 87 0.00 19.42 11.36
N THR A 88 -1.25 19.82 11.15
CA THR A 88 -1.82 21.05 11.71
C THR A 88 -3.30 20.82 12.09
N PRO A 89 -3.56 20.25 13.27
CA PRO A 89 -4.92 19.97 13.70
C PRO A 89 -5.71 21.26 14.01
N PRO A 90 -7.05 21.21 13.92
CA PRO A 90 -7.89 22.29 14.43
C PRO A 90 -7.77 22.41 15.96
N SER A 91 -8.03 23.60 16.49
CA SER A 91 -8.01 23.85 17.94
C SER A 91 -9.05 23.01 18.71
N ASN A 92 -10.17 22.66 18.08
CA ASN A 92 -11.19 21.79 18.65
C ASN A 92 -11.47 20.56 17.77
N MET A 93 -10.86 19.43 18.12
CA MET A 93 -11.03 18.16 17.42
C MET A 93 -12.43 17.55 17.57
N LYS A 94 -13.22 17.96 18.57
CA LYS A 94 -14.57 17.41 18.81
C LYS A 94 -15.68 18.14 18.05
N ASN A 95 -15.38 19.31 17.50
CA ASN A 95 -16.33 20.11 16.73
C ASN A 95 -15.64 20.68 15.49
N CYS A 96 -15.57 19.87 14.46
CA CYS A 96 -15.04 20.22 13.15
C CYS A 96 -16.18 20.47 12.15
N HIS A 97 -15.90 21.28 11.13
CA HIS A 97 -16.83 21.57 10.04
C HIS A 97 -16.10 21.54 8.69
N PHE A 98 -15.29 20.50 8.45
CA PHE A 98 -14.55 20.39 7.19
C PHE A 98 -15.45 19.86 6.09
N ASP A 99 -15.66 20.68 5.05
CA ASP A 99 -16.37 20.24 3.84
C ASP A 99 -15.39 19.59 2.86
N LEU A 100 -15.46 18.26 2.78
CA LEU A 100 -14.61 17.45 1.92
C LEU A 100 -14.97 17.55 0.43
N ARG A 101 -16.09 18.17 0.08
CA ARG A 101 -16.54 18.38 -1.30
C ARG A 101 -15.97 19.67 -1.89
N LEU A 102 -15.52 20.59 -1.05
CA LEU A 102 -15.01 21.89 -1.47
C LEU A 102 -13.80 21.74 -2.40
N GLY A 103 -13.94 22.22 -3.64
CA GLY A 103 -12.89 22.16 -4.67
C GLY A 103 -12.80 20.84 -5.44
N TYR A 104 -13.75 19.91 -5.27
CA TYR A 104 -13.76 18.63 -5.99
C TYR A 104 -13.82 18.80 -7.52
N SER A 105 -14.63 19.74 -8.00
CA SER A 105 -14.78 20.03 -9.43
C SER A 105 -13.51 20.58 -10.08
N SER A 106 -12.68 21.28 -9.31
CA SER A 106 -11.41 21.86 -9.74
C SER A 106 -10.19 20.98 -9.44
N MET A 107 -10.38 19.80 -8.86
CA MET A 107 -9.30 18.92 -8.42
C MET A 107 -8.39 18.50 -9.59
N ILE A 108 -7.09 18.63 -9.40
CA ILE A 108 -6.07 18.18 -10.36
C ILE A 108 -5.77 16.71 -10.03
N LYS A 109 -6.27 15.81 -10.86
CA LYS A 109 -6.16 14.36 -10.64
C LYS A 109 -4.95 13.79 -11.37
N LYS A 110 -4.20 12.92 -10.71
CA LYS A 110 -3.17 12.10 -11.36
C LYS A 110 -3.80 11.18 -12.41
N ASP A 111 -3.06 10.95 -13.48
CA ASP A 111 -3.46 9.99 -14.51
C ASP A 111 -3.23 8.55 -14.02
N GLU A 112 -4.32 7.91 -13.59
CA GLU A 112 -4.32 6.54 -13.08
C GLU A 112 -4.14 5.48 -14.18
N SER A 113 -4.17 5.86 -15.45
CA SER A 113 -3.86 4.95 -16.56
C SER A 113 -2.35 4.66 -16.68
N ILE A 114 -1.50 5.49 -16.07
CA ILE A 114 -0.05 5.36 -16.07
C ILE A 114 0.40 4.57 -14.84
N TYR A 115 0.78 3.31 -15.05
CA TYR A 115 1.27 2.43 -14.01
C TYR A 115 2.77 2.66 -13.75
N ASN A 116 3.09 3.43 -12.71
CA ASN A 116 4.49 3.69 -12.32
C ASN A 116 5.16 2.51 -11.56
N TYR A 117 4.45 1.40 -11.34
CA TYR A 117 4.95 0.20 -10.65
C TYR A 117 5.90 0.51 -9.49
N LEU A 118 7.17 0.08 -9.56
CA LEU A 118 8.23 0.39 -8.58
C LEU A 118 9.12 1.58 -9.00
N ASN A 119 8.89 2.24 -10.14
CA ASN A 119 9.85 3.17 -10.77
C ASN A 119 10.40 4.24 -9.82
N ASN A 120 9.56 4.86 -8.99
CA ASN A 120 10.00 5.90 -8.04
C ASN A 120 10.88 5.31 -6.94
N LEU A 121 10.54 4.13 -6.41
CA LEU A 121 11.36 3.42 -5.44
C LEU A 121 12.69 2.97 -6.04
N LEU A 122 12.68 2.48 -7.29
CA LEU A 122 13.89 2.12 -8.03
C LEU A 122 14.76 3.35 -8.30
N SER A 123 14.16 4.50 -8.63
CA SER A 123 14.88 5.76 -8.84
C SER A 123 15.56 6.23 -7.54
N TRP A 124 14.87 6.09 -6.41
CA TRP A 124 15.46 6.34 -5.09
C TRP A 124 16.61 5.39 -4.79
N ILE A 125 16.45 4.08 -5.04
CA ILE A 125 17.52 3.08 -4.87
C ILE A 125 18.76 3.49 -5.69
N MET A 126 18.59 3.87 -6.95
CA MET A 126 19.70 4.27 -7.82
C MET A 126 20.37 5.58 -7.39
N SER A 127 19.59 6.50 -6.81
CA SER A 127 20.11 7.77 -6.29
C SER A 127 20.84 7.58 -4.94
N ASN A 128 20.63 6.45 -4.27
CA ASN A 128 21.13 6.18 -2.91
C ASN A 128 21.79 4.79 -2.80
N LYS A 129 22.44 4.30 -3.88
CA LYS A 129 22.99 2.93 -3.96
C LYS A 129 23.86 2.57 -2.77
N GLN A 130 24.79 3.44 -2.40
CA GLN A 130 25.71 3.19 -1.29
C GLN A 130 24.96 2.96 0.03
N THR A 131 23.88 3.69 0.28
CA THR A 131 23.04 3.51 1.47
C THR A 131 22.42 2.11 1.51
N VAL A 132 21.93 1.61 0.37
CA VAL A 132 21.22 0.32 0.29
C VAL A 132 22.14 -0.88 0.13
N THR A 133 23.35 -0.69 -0.40
CA THR A 133 24.38 -1.76 -0.50
C THR A 133 25.14 -1.93 0.81
N ASN A 134 25.21 -0.88 1.64
CA ASN A 134 25.85 -0.90 2.97
C ASN A 134 24.87 -1.12 4.15
N LEU A 135 23.63 -1.56 3.89
CA LEU A 135 22.74 -1.97 4.99
C LEU A 135 23.42 -3.09 5.83
N PRO A 136 23.04 -3.29 7.10
CA PRO A 136 23.64 -4.35 7.91
C PRO A 136 23.23 -5.75 7.41
N SER A 137 24.21 -6.60 7.02
CA SER A 137 23.97 -8.01 6.66
C SER A 137 23.87 -8.89 7.91
N LYS A 138 23.15 -10.02 7.81
CA LYS A 138 23.20 -11.11 8.80
C LYS A 138 24.39 -12.04 8.59
N THR A 139 24.87 -12.17 7.37
CA THR A 139 25.91 -13.14 7.05
C THR A 139 27.26 -12.44 6.98
N ASN A 140 28.23 -12.98 7.72
CA ASN A 140 29.67 -12.74 7.51
C ASN A 140 30.14 -13.41 6.20
N ASP A 141 29.25 -13.53 5.20
CA ASP A 141 29.66 -13.98 3.88
C ASP A 141 30.62 -12.91 3.38
N GLN A 142 31.89 -13.28 3.34
CA GLN A 142 32.93 -12.52 2.69
C GLN A 142 32.34 -12.09 1.34
N LYS A 143 32.38 -10.79 1.03
CA LYS A 143 31.99 -10.23 -0.27
C LYS A 143 32.84 -10.89 -1.36
N THR A 144 32.48 -12.09 -1.77
CA THR A 144 33.06 -12.85 -2.88
C THR A 144 32.22 -12.69 -4.14
N ASP A 145 31.05 -12.05 -4.02
CA ASP A 145 30.21 -11.72 -5.16
C ASP A 145 30.91 -10.72 -6.07
N LYS A 146 31.10 -11.13 -7.33
CA LYS A 146 31.70 -10.33 -8.41
C LYS A 146 30.91 -9.06 -8.75
N PHE A 147 29.73 -8.82 -8.16
CA PHE A 147 28.78 -7.81 -8.58
C PHE A 147 28.14 -7.05 -7.42
N GLU A 148 27.91 -5.74 -7.62
CA GLU A 148 27.18 -4.91 -6.65
C GLU A 148 25.71 -5.35 -6.58
N ARG A 149 25.23 -5.65 -5.37
CA ARG A 149 23.85 -6.06 -5.06
C ARG A 149 23.31 -5.32 -3.85
N LEU A 150 21.98 -5.21 -3.78
CA LEU A 150 21.33 -4.66 -2.59
C LEU A 150 21.53 -5.61 -1.40
N ASN A 151 21.73 -5.04 -0.21
CA ASN A 151 21.76 -5.84 1.00
C ASN A 151 20.37 -5.93 1.65
N THR A 152 19.42 -6.49 0.90
CA THR A 152 18.05 -6.78 1.34
C THR A 152 17.48 -7.94 0.52
N ASP A 153 16.62 -8.75 1.14
CA ASP A 153 15.98 -9.87 0.47
C ASP A 153 14.83 -9.41 -0.41
N PHE A 154 13.99 -8.50 0.07
CA PHE A 154 12.78 -8.07 -0.63
C PHE A 154 12.71 -6.56 -0.85
N VAL A 155 12.17 -6.17 -2.01
CA VAL A 155 11.86 -4.78 -2.38
C VAL A 155 10.42 -4.66 -2.87
N CYS A 156 9.62 -3.78 -2.26
CA CYS A 156 8.23 -3.54 -2.71
C CYS A 156 7.65 -2.22 -2.16
N TRP A 157 6.39 -1.94 -2.45
CA TRP A 157 5.64 -0.88 -1.75
C TRP A 157 5.01 -1.42 -0.47
N ARG A 158 4.98 -0.60 0.59
CA ARG A 158 4.30 -0.88 1.86
C ARG A 158 2.86 -1.34 1.68
N GLY A 159 2.12 -0.75 0.74
CA GLY A 159 0.73 -1.13 0.45
C GLY A 159 0.55 -2.60 0.06
N LEU A 160 1.53 -3.19 -0.64
CA LEU A 160 1.50 -4.62 -0.97
C LEU A 160 1.70 -5.48 0.28
N LEU A 161 2.68 -5.14 1.14
CA LEU A 161 2.88 -5.83 2.41
C LEU A 161 1.63 -5.76 3.29
N THR A 162 0.94 -4.61 3.30
CA THR A 162 -0.34 -4.44 4.02
C THR A 162 -1.40 -5.40 3.49
N LYS A 163 -1.61 -5.47 2.18
CA LYS A 163 -2.59 -6.38 1.56
C LYS A 163 -2.26 -7.85 1.87
N LEU A 164 -1.00 -8.24 1.70
CA LEU A 164 -0.53 -9.60 1.98
C LEU A 164 -0.73 -9.98 3.45
N ALA A 165 -0.33 -9.14 4.40
CA ALA A 165 -0.52 -9.41 5.83
C ALA A 165 -2.00 -9.51 6.22
N CYS A 166 -2.92 -8.85 5.50
CA CYS A 166 -4.35 -8.91 5.75
C CYS A 166 -5.06 -10.11 5.12
N ILE A 167 -4.40 -10.88 4.22
CA ILE A 167 -5.02 -12.02 3.50
C ILE A 167 -5.82 -12.97 4.40
N PRO A 168 -5.34 -13.40 5.59
CA PRO A 168 -6.09 -14.33 6.45
C PRO A 168 -7.45 -13.82 6.92
N TYR A 169 -7.73 -12.53 6.79
CA TYR A 169 -8.97 -11.86 7.19
C TYR A 169 -9.66 -11.12 6.03
N GLU A 170 -9.07 -11.11 4.84
CA GLU A 170 -9.63 -10.46 3.65
C GLU A 170 -10.68 -11.37 3.01
N ASN A 171 -11.82 -10.80 2.62
CA ASN A 171 -12.96 -11.56 2.11
C ASN A 171 -13.66 -10.91 0.90
N LYS A 172 -13.07 -9.85 0.32
CA LYS A 172 -13.65 -9.11 -0.80
C LYS A 172 -12.66 -8.88 -1.93
N GLU A 173 -11.49 -8.35 -1.61
CA GLU A 173 -10.53 -7.90 -2.63
C GLU A 173 -9.55 -9.02 -2.97
N ASP A 174 -9.48 -9.40 -4.25
CA ASP A 174 -8.49 -10.35 -4.76
C ASP A 174 -7.13 -9.68 -4.98
N ILE A 175 -6.07 -10.49 -5.06
CA ILE A 175 -4.69 -10.02 -5.19
C ILE A 175 -4.03 -10.64 -6.40
N LEU A 176 -3.37 -9.79 -7.19
CA LEU A 176 -2.46 -10.16 -8.27
C LEU A 176 -1.13 -9.43 -8.04
N LEU A 177 -0.04 -10.17 -7.98
CA LEU A 177 1.29 -9.58 -7.92
C LEU A 177 2.30 -10.39 -8.73
N ALA A 178 3.33 -9.72 -9.20
CA ALA A 178 4.46 -10.34 -9.87
C ALA A 178 5.71 -10.23 -8.99
N VAL A 179 6.54 -11.27 -9.01
CA VAL A 179 7.84 -11.30 -8.34
C VAL A 179 8.94 -11.57 -9.37
N ILE A 180 10.00 -10.78 -9.32
CA ILE A 180 11.22 -10.96 -10.11
C ILE A 180 12.39 -11.04 -9.13
N ASN A 181 13.17 -12.13 -9.19
CA ASN A 181 14.45 -12.20 -8.52
C ASN A 181 15.53 -11.59 -9.44
N PHE A 182 16.17 -10.52 -8.99
CA PHE A 182 17.21 -9.85 -9.74
C PHE A 182 18.39 -9.56 -8.80
N ARG A 183 19.54 -10.19 -9.11
CA ARG A 183 20.79 -10.09 -8.34
C ARG A 183 20.62 -10.50 -6.87
N GLY A 184 19.85 -11.57 -6.62
CA GLY A 184 19.58 -12.09 -5.29
C GLY A 184 18.52 -11.31 -4.48
N THR A 185 17.90 -10.27 -5.03
CA THR A 185 16.80 -9.53 -4.39
C THR A 185 15.48 -9.82 -5.09
N TYR A 186 14.46 -10.15 -4.30
CA TYR A 186 13.09 -10.38 -4.74
C TYR A 186 12.31 -9.06 -4.79
N TYR A 187 12.08 -8.55 -5.99
CA TYR A 187 11.21 -7.40 -6.19
C TYR A 187 9.77 -7.88 -6.32
N MET A 188 8.84 -7.28 -5.57
CA MET A 188 7.42 -7.63 -5.62
C MET A 188 6.60 -6.42 -6.06
N CYS A 189 5.75 -6.62 -7.07
CA CYS A 189 4.91 -5.55 -7.60
C CYS A 189 3.46 -6.02 -7.72
N GLU A 190 2.55 -5.25 -7.12
CA GLU A 190 1.12 -5.44 -7.30
C GLU A 190 0.68 -5.06 -8.71
N TYR A 191 -0.31 -5.79 -9.24
CA TYR A 191 -1.05 -5.50 -10.47
C TYR A 191 -2.54 -5.46 -10.18
N HIS A 192 -3.30 -4.75 -11.01
CA HIS A 192 -4.76 -4.82 -10.93
C HIS A 192 -5.25 -6.20 -11.37
N THR A 193 -6.11 -6.80 -10.54
CA THR A 193 -6.89 -7.97 -10.90
C THR A 193 -7.96 -7.60 -11.93
N GLU A 194 -8.52 -8.60 -12.61
CA GLU A 194 -9.64 -8.38 -13.53
C GLU A 194 -10.85 -7.78 -12.81
N SER A 195 -11.14 -8.27 -11.59
CA SER A 195 -12.17 -7.73 -10.69
C SER A 195 -11.91 -6.26 -10.38
N LYS A 196 -10.66 -5.88 -10.06
CA LYS A 196 -10.32 -4.48 -9.78
C LYS A 196 -10.48 -3.58 -11.00
N VAL A 197 -10.08 -4.06 -12.18
CA VAL A 197 -10.26 -3.32 -13.44
C VAL A 197 -11.75 -3.11 -13.74
N GLU A 198 -12.59 -4.11 -13.51
CA GLU A 198 -14.04 -3.99 -13.68
C GLU A 198 -14.66 -3.03 -12.65
N GLN A 199 -14.22 -3.09 -11.40
CA GLN A 199 -14.66 -2.18 -10.35
C GLN A 199 -14.37 -0.72 -10.72
N ILE A 200 -13.17 -0.41 -11.21
CA ILE A 200 -12.78 0.95 -11.63
C ILE A 200 -13.64 1.42 -12.81
N LYS A 201 -13.91 0.55 -13.78
CA LYS A 201 -14.77 0.88 -14.93
C LYS A 201 -16.20 1.20 -14.51
N ASN A 202 -16.72 0.48 -13.51
CA ASN A 202 -18.08 0.62 -13.02
C ASN A 202 -18.22 1.61 -11.85
N GLU A 203 -17.15 2.36 -11.53
CA GLU A 203 -17.15 3.29 -10.41
C GLU A 203 -18.09 4.48 -10.66
N THR A 204 -19.05 4.64 -9.76
CA THR A 204 -20.05 5.73 -9.83
C THR A 204 -19.41 7.09 -9.56
N PRO A 205 -19.99 8.21 -10.07
CA PRO A 205 -19.52 9.56 -9.74
C PRO A 205 -19.44 9.81 -8.24
N ARG A 206 -20.37 9.22 -7.48
CA ARG A 206 -20.40 9.32 -6.03
C ARG A 206 -19.23 8.63 -5.36
N GLN A 207 -18.86 7.43 -5.81
CA GLN A 207 -17.68 6.73 -5.31
C GLN A 207 -16.40 7.52 -5.62
N LYS A 208 -16.28 8.08 -6.83
CA LYS A 208 -15.16 8.96 -7.22
C LYS A 208 -15.06 10.21 -6.35
N GLU A 209 -16.18 10.80 -5.96
CA GLU A 209 -16.22 11.93 -5.04
C GLU A 209 -15.75 11.51 -3.64
N MET A 210 -16.25 10.38 -3.13
CA MET A 210 -15.82 9.83 -1.84
C MET A 210 -14.33 9.46 -1.82
N CYS A 211 -13.77 9.01 -2.95
CA CYS A 211 -12.35 8.76 -3.12
C CYS A 211 -11.51 10.04 -2.96
N ALA A 212 -12.01 11.17 -3.48
CA ALA A 212 -11.33 12.45 -3.37
C ALA A 212 -11.38 13.10 -1.98
N TRP A 213 -12.35 12.70 -1.15
CA TRP A 213 -12.52 13.25 0.20
C TRP A 213 -11.32 13.02 1.11
N GLY A 214 -10.57 11.93 0.91
CA GLY A 214 -9.31 11.68 1.63
C GLY A 214 -8.30 12.80 1.40
N PHE A 215 -8.00 13.10 0.14
CA PHE A 215 -7.05 14.15 -0.21
C PHE A 215 -7.51 15.54 0.23
N LYS A 216 -8.83 15.81 0.20
CA LYS A 216 -9.35 17.07 0.74
C LYS A 216 -9.19 17.16 2.26
N PHE A 217 -9.37 16.05 2.96
CA PHE A 217 -9.13 15.98 4.40
C PHE A 217 -7.65 16.22 4.74
N GLU A 218 -6.72 15.63 3.99
CA GLU A 218 -5.28 15.92 4.12
C GLU A 218 -4.98 17.42 3.93
N GLN A 219 -5.64 18.08 2.97
CA GLN A 219 -5.49 19.53 2.79
C GLN A 219 -5.99 20.34 4.00
N TYR A 220 -7.04 19.90 4.71
CA TYR A 220 -7.50 20.57 5.94
C TYR A 220 -6.56 20.35 7.13
N MET A 221 -5.90 19.20 7.18
CA MET A 221 -5.11 18.76 8.34
C MET A 221 -3.62 19.05 8.20
N THR A 222 -3.18 19.61 7.07
CA THR A 222 -1.75 19.77 6.80
C THR A 222 -1.39 21.12 6.19
N ALA A 223 -0.19 21.59 6.51
CA ALA A 223 0.37 22.83 5.99
C ALA A 223 1.69 22.61 5.25
N ASP A 224 2.06 23.56 4.39
CA ASP A 224 3.44 23.68 3.95
C ASP A 224 4.30 24.06 5.15
N ARG A 225 5.50 23.47 5.23
CA ARG A 225 6.44 23.69 6.33
C ARG A 225 6.77 25.16 6.56
N ASN A 226 6.74 25.98 5.51
CA ASN A 226 7.04 27.41 5.57
C ASN A 226 5.84 28.29 5.96
N LEU A 227 4.61 27.80 5.78
CA LEU A 227 3.40 28.57 6.04
C LEU A 227 2.86 28.32 7.45
N GLY A 228 2.98 27.09 7.96
CA GLY A 228 2.48 26.75 9.30
C GLY A 228 0.96 26.63 9.41
N VAL A 229 0.21 26.95 8.36
CA VAL A 229 -1.26 26.92 8.33
C VAL A 229 -1.80 26.24 7.07
N PRO A 230 -2.89 25.45 7.16
CA PRO A 230 -3.51 24.81 6.01
C PRO A 230 -4.06 25.82 4.99
N VAL A 231 -3.78 25.59 3.70
CA VAL A 231 -4.33 26.39 2.59
C VAL A 231 -5.41 25.57 1.88
N THR A 232 -6.68 25.88 2.17
CA THR A 232 -7.83 25.03 1.81
C THR A 232 -8.68 25.58 0.66
N ASN A 233 -8.41 26.81 0.22
CA ASN A 233 -9.10 27.52 -0.86
C ASN A 233 -8.45 27.32 -2.24
N VAL A 234 -7.49 26.40 -2.35
CA VAL A 234 -6.84 26.03 -3.62
C VAL A 234 -7.23 24.61 -4.03
N PRO A 235 -7.21 24.29 -5.33
CA PRO A 235 -7.45 22.93 -5.81
C PRO A 235 -6.49 21.92 -5.17
N VAL A 236 -7.03 20.76 -4.80
CA VAL A 236 -6.22 19.61 -4.40
C VAL A 236 -5.53 19.03 -5.63
N ASN A 237 -4.23 18.75 -5.55
CA ASN A 237 -3.45 18.14 -6.61
C ASN A 237 -2.94 16.75 -6.19
N THR A 238 -3.52 15.68 -6.74
CA THR A 238 -3.16 14.30 -6.37
C THR A 238 -1.92 13.77 -7.09
N ASN A 239 -1.25 14.60 -7.89
CA ASN A 239 0.05 14.24 -8.47
C ASN A 239 1.17 14.28 -7.43
N VAL A 240 1.05 15.19 -6.46
CA VAL A 240 2.04 15.47 -5.42
C VAL A 240 1.99 14.36 -4.38
N GLU A 241 3.14 13.75 -4.10
CA GLU A 241 3.27 12.65 -3.14
C GLU A 241 4.60 12.80 -2.38
N PHE A 242 4.61 12.44 -1.10
CA PHE A 242 5.85 12.28 -0.32
C PHE A 242 6.02 10.81 0.08
N GLY A 243 7.21 10.27 -0.18
CA GLY A 243 7.54 8.87 0.08
C GLY A 243 8.69 8.73 1.08
N SER A 244 8.47 7.97 2.15
CA SER A 244 9.53 7.45 3.02
C SER A 244 10.02 6.10 2.47
N VAL A 245 11.32 5.84 2.57
CA VAL A 245 11.92 4.52 2.31
C VAL A 245 12.46 3.96 3.61
N ALA A 246 11.93 2.81 3.99
CA ALA A 246 12.25 2.16 5.26
C ALA A 246 12.81 0.76 5.03
N CYS A 247 13.61 0.32 5.99
CA CYS A 247 14.03 -1.08 6.10
C CYS A 247 13.55 -1.69 7.41
N THR A 248 13.22 -2.97 7.38
CA THR A 248 12.89 -3.77 8.56
C THR A 248 13.30 -5.23 8.36
N ARG A 249 13.02 -6.06 9.36
CA ARG A 249 13.21 -7.51 9.30
C ARG A 249 12.03 -8.25 9.90
N LEU A 250 11.45 -9.16 9.13
CA LEU A 250 10.43 -10.10 9.56
C LEU A 250 11.03 -11.52 9.59
N GLY A 251 11.24 -12.06 10.79
CA GLY A 251 11.98 -13.30 11.01
C GLY A 251 13.40 -13.22 10.42
N ASN A 252 13.61 -14.00 9.36
CA ASN A 252 14.88 -14.07 8.62
C ASN A 252 14.88 -13.26 7.32
N HIS A 253 13.80 -12.57 6.99
CA HIS A 253 13.68 -11.78 5.76
C HIS A 253 13.95 -10.31 6.04
N SER A 254 14.94 -9.74 5.35
CA SER A 254 15.16 -8.30 5.28
C SER A 254 14.25 -7.68 4.22
N LEU A 255 13.60 -6.58 4.59
CA LEU A 255 12.63 -5.89 3.73
C LEU A 255 13.11 -4.45 3.53
N LEU A 256 13.09 -3.98 2.29
CA LEU A 256 13.18 -2.58 1.91
C LEU A 256 11.88 -2.21 1.21
N PHE A 257 11.23 -1.15 1.65
CA PHE A 257 9.99 -0.73 1.01
C PHE A 257 9.81 0.78 1.05
N GLY A 258 9.15 1.29 0.02
CA GLY A 258 8.65 2.66 0.01
C GLY A 258 7.26 2.73 0.64
N ALA A 259 6.93 3.85 1.28
CA ALA A 259 5.60 4.15 1.77
C ALA A 259 5.29 5.63 1.57
N GLU A 260 4.10 5.92 1.06
CA GLU A 260 3.55 7.28 1.15
C GLU A 260 3.28 7.62 2.62
N VAL A 261 3.53 8.88 2.95
CA VAL A 261 3.35 9.47 4.27
C VAL A 261 2.59 10.77 4.10
N ASP A 262 1.51 10.94 4.86
CA ASP A 262 0.62 12.09 4.72
C ASP A 262 1.22 13.37 5.31
N CYS A 263 1.79 13.28 6.52
CA CYS A 263 2.42 14.43 7.18
C CYS A 263 3.35 14.03 8.34
N GLU A 264 4.07 15.02 8.86
CA GLU A 264 4.91 14.95 10.05
C GLU A 264 4.38 15.87 11.16
N ASP A 265 4.25 15.35 12.38
CA ASP A 265 4.00 16.15 13.58
C ASP A 265 5.31 16.64 14.18
N LEU A 266 5.62 17.92 13.95
CA LEU A 266 6.83 18.55 14.48
C LEU A 266 6.83 18.66 16.02
N GLY A 267 5.65 18.62 16.65
CA GLY A 267 5.50 18.64 18.10
C GLY A 267 5.66 17.28 18.77
N SER A 268 5.67 16.19 18.00
CA SER A 268 5.81 14.84 18.54
C SER A 268 7.23 14.58 19.09
N THR A 269 7.28 13.86 20.21
CA THR A 269 8.51 13.35 20.83
C THR A 269 8.87 11.93 20.37
N ASP A 270 8.05 11.32 19.51
CA ASP A 270 8.31 9.98 19.00
C ASP A 270 9.53 9.95 18.06
N SER A 271 10.17 8.78 17.98
CA SER A 271 11.26 8.54 17.03
C SER A 271 10.79 8.64 15.57
N ASN A 272 9.58 8.17 15.30
CA ASN A 272 8.87 8.36 14.05
C ASN A 272 7.76 9.38 14.28
N LYS A 273 7.91 10.56 13.67
CA LYS A 273 6.99 11.70 13.80
C LYS A 273 5.88 11.72 12.75
N TYR A 274 5.80 10.71 11.90
CA TYR A 274 4.78 10.64 10.87
C TYR A 274 3.41 10.34 11.45
N VAL A 275 2.40 10.96 10.83
CA VAL A 275 0.99 10.81 11.16
C VAL A 275 0.26 10.35 9.90
N GLU A 276 -0.56 9.32 10.03
CA GLU A 276 -1.44 8.85 8.96
C GLU A 276 -2.83 9.50 9.12
N LEU A 277 -3.40 10.00 8.03
CA LEU A 277 -4.68 10.68 7.99
C LEU A 277 -5.71 9.78 7.31
N LYS A 278 -6.89 9.67 7.91
CA LYS A 278 -8.00 8.87 7.38
C LYS A 278 -9.31 9.62 7.46
N THR A 279 -10.27 9.21 6.63
CA THR A 279 -11.67 9.59 6.83
C THR A 279 -12.53 8.35 6.99
N CYS A 280 -13.57 8.45 7.82
CA CYS A 280 -14.56 7.40 7.97
C CYS A 280 -15.97 7.99 8.09
N ARG A 281 -16.97 7.23 7.64
CA ARG A 281 -18.36 7.55 7.96
C ARG A 281 -18.54 7.43 9.48
N ILE A 282 -19.30 8.35 10.08
CA ILE A 282 -19.75 8.23 11.47
C ILE A 282 -20.46 6.88 11.66
N THR A 283 -20.10 6.18 12.73
CA THR A 283 -20.73 4.91 13.14
C THR A 283 -21.86 5.22 14.11
N GLU A 284 -23.09 4.96 13.68
CA GLU A 284 -24.33 5.29 14.40
C GLU A 284 -24.88 4.09 15.19
N SER A 285 -24.33 2.89 14.96
CA SER A 285 -24.73 1.67 15.67
C SER A 285 -23.53 0.79 16.01
N GLN A 286 -23.72 -0.05 17.04
CA GLN A 286 -22.72 -1.03 17.48
C GLN A 286 -22.23 -1.91 16.31
N ARG A 287 -23.15 -2.39 15.47
CA ARG A 287 -22.81 -3.21 14.29
C ARG A 287 -21.94 -2.45 13.28
N GLN A 288 -22.18 -1.15 13.08
CA GLN A 288 -21.34 -0.35 12.18
C GLN A 288 -19.93 -0.19 12.76
N TYR A 289 -19.83 0.02 14.06
CA TYR A 289 -18.54 0.11 14.76
C TYR A 289 -17.78 -1.24 14.75
N GLU A 290 -18.46 -2.37 14.98
CA GLU A 290 -17.88 -3.70 14.82
C GLU A 290 -17.35 -3.93 13.39
N ASN A 291 -18.11 -3.53 12.36
CA ASN A 291 -17.64 -3.62 10.97
C ASN A 291 -16.43 -2.72 10.70
N PHE A 292 -16.38 -1.53 11.29
CA PHE A 292 -15.22 -0.64 11.24
C PHE A 292 -13.98 -1.33 11.85
N CYS A 293 -14.11 -1.87 13.07
CA CYS A 293 -13.07 -2.63 13.75
C CYS A 293 -12.62 -3.86 12.96
N LYS A 294 -13.57 -4.59 12.37
CA LYS A 294 -13.32 -5.84 11.66
C LYS A 294 -12.64 -5.64 10.30
N TYR A 295 -13.06 -4.65 9.53
CA TYR A 295 -12.66 -4.54 8.11
C TYR A 295 -11.77 -3.34 7.80
N LYS A 296 -11.84 -2.25 8.58
CA LYS A 296 -11.01 -1.04 8.34
C LYS A 296 -9.81 -0.98 9.28
N LEU A 297 -10.01 -1.16 10.59
CA LEU A 297 -8.93 -1.00 11.57
C LEU A 297 -7.77 -1.97 11.36
N ILE A 298 -8.01 -3.20 10.88
CA ILE A 298 -6.92 -4.13 10.52
C ILE A 298 -5.99 -3.51 9.47
N LYS A 299 -6.55 -2.89 8.43
CA LYS A 299 -5.80 -2.31 7.32
C LYS A 299 -5.03 -1.09 7.78
N TRP A 300 -5.65 -0.24 8.59
CA TRP A 300 -5.03 0.93 9.19
C TRP A 300 -3.88 0.56 10.12
N TRP A 301 -4.10 -0.44 10.97
CA TRP A 301 -3.10 -0.97 11.90
C TRP A 301 -1.90 -1.55 11.15
N VAL A 302 -2.11 -2.50 10.24
CA VAL A 302 -1.02 -3.12 9.48
C VAL A 302 -0.25 -2.07 8.66
N GLN A 303 -0.96 -1.16 7.98
CA GLN A 303 -0.37 -0.09 7.18
C GLN A 303 0.60 0.76 8.01
N SER A 304 0.15 1.23 9.17
CA SER A 304 0.91 2.15 10.02
C SER A 304 2.00 1.44 10.81
N PHE A 305 1.70 0.24 11.33
CA PHE A 305 2.65 -0.59 12.07
C PHE A 305 3.87 -0.96 11.22
N LEU A 306 3.68 -1.30 9.94
CA LEU A 306 4.78 -1.69 9.05
C LEU A 306 5.88 -0.64 8.92
N ILE A 307 5.53 0.65 8.99
CA ILE A 307 6.50 1.76 8.91
C ILE A 307 6.72 2.47 10.26
N GLY A 308 6.08 2.00 11.33
CA GLY A 308 6.28 2.54 12.68
C GLY A 308 5.60 3.89 12.93
N VAL A 309 4.60 4.26 12.11
CA VAL A 309 3.70 5.38 12.42
C VAL A 309 2.97 5.08 13.73
N ARG A 310 2.89 6.08 14.61
CA ARG A 310 2.34 5.92 15.96
C ARG A 310 0.87 6.35 16.08
N HIS A 311 0.46 7.30 15.25
CA HIS A 311 -0.85 7.94 15.32
C HIS A 311 -1.57 7.91 13.97
N ILE A 312 -2.86 7.56 14.00
CA ILE A 312 -3.76 7.63 12.86
C ILE A 312 -4.89 8.59 13.23
N ILE A 313 -4.95 9.74 12.57
CA ILE A 313 -5.98 10.75 12.82
C ILE A 313 -7.13 10.54 11.82
N CYS A 314 -8.29 10.17 12.34
CA CYS A 314 -9.47 9.92 11.52
C CYS A 314 -10.48 11.07 11.63
N GLY A 315 -10.81 11.69 10.50
CA GLY A 315 -11.98 12.56 10.38
C GLY A 315 -13.26 11.77 10.18
N PHE A 316 -14.17 11.82 11.15
CA PHE A 316 -15.49 11.20 11.07
C PHE A 316 -16.49 12.14 10.41
N ARG A 317 -17.01 11.71 9.27
CA ARG A 317 -17.89 12.49 8.40
C ARG A 317 -19.29 11.91 8.28
N ASP A 318 -20.25 12.78 7.96
CA ASP A 318 -21.58 12.36 7.51
C ASP A 318 -21.57 11.91 6.04
N ASP A 319 -22.75 11.52 5.56
CA ASP A 319 -22.98 11.16 4.15
C ASP A 319 -23.03 12.39 3.24
N ARG A 320 -22.93 13.62 3.74
CA ARG A 320 -22.78 14.83 2.90
C ARG A 320 -21.31 15.21 2.72
N GLY A 321 -20.38 14.50 3.35
CA GLY A 321 -18.95 14.78 3.26
C GLY A 321 -18.49 15.86 4.25
N LEU A 322 -19.28 16.15 5.28
CA LEU A 322 -18.89 17.07 6.36
C LEU A 322 -18.25 16.29 7.50
N VAL A 323 -16.97 16.57 7.80
CA VAL A 323 -16.30 16.04 8.99
C VAL A 323 -16.83 16.77 10.21
N GLN A 324 -17.33 16.01 11.20
CA GLN A 324 -17.90 16.54 12.43
C GLN A 324 -16.92 16.49 13.61
N TYR A 325 -16.09 15.46 13.68
CA TYR A 325 -15.07 15.32 14.72
C TYR A 325 -13.89 14.49 14.23
N LEU A 326 -12.77 14.60 14.93
CA LEU A 326 -11.56 13.83 14.72
C LEU A 326 -11.33 12.90 15.91
N GLU A 327 -10.75 11.74 15.63
CA GLU A 327 -10.26 10.81 16.65
C GLU A 327 -8.82 10.41 16.34
N ASP A 328 -8.00 10.35 17.38
CA ASP A 328 -6.64 9.84 17.30
C ASP A 328 -6.60 8.36 17.73
N PHE A 329 -6.33 7.49 16.76
CA PHE A 329 -6.08 6.08 17.00
C PHE A 329 -4.58 5.84 17.18
N SER A 330 -4.17 5.68 18.43
CA SER A 330 -2.83 5.17 18.75
C SER A 330 -2.67 3.75 18.22
N VAL A 331 -1.71 3.55 17.31
CA VAL A 331 -1.49 2.27 16.60
C VAL A 331 -1.23 1.11 17.57
N SER A 332 -0.58 1.36 18.70
CA SER A 332 -0.32 0.33 19.71
C SER A 332 -1.57 -0.14 20.45
N LYS A 333 -2.63 0.69 20.50
CA LYS A 333 -3.89 0.38 21.19
C LYS A 333 -4.94 -0.29 20.30
N ILE A 334 -4.81 -0.21 18.98
CA ILE A 334 -5.80 -0.77 18.04
C ILE A 334 -6.08 -2.27 18.29
N PRO A 335 -5.08 -3.15 18.53
CA PRO A 335 -5.37 -4.56 18.82
C PRO A 335 -6.26 -4.75 20.06
N SER A 336 -6.06 -3.96 21.12
CA SER A 336 -6.90 -4.00 22.32
C SER A 336 -8.33 -3.52 22.04
N ILE A 337 -8.49 -2.42 21.29
CA ILE A 337 -9.81 -1.90 20.87
C ILE A 337 -10.60 -3.00 20.14
N VAL A 338 -9.95 -3.70 19.21
CA VAL A 338 -10.60 -4.78 18.44
C VAL A 338 -10.92 -5.98 19.32
N GLN A 339 -10.04 -6.35 20.25
CA GLN A 339 -10.27 -7.44 21.19
C GLN A 339 -11.46 -7.18 22.12
N GLU A 340 -11.64 -5.94 22.57
CA GLU A 340 -12.77 -5.54 23.43
C GLU A 340 -14.08 -5.42 22.64
N THR A 341 -14.00 -5.09 21.35
CA THR A 341 -15.19 -4.82 20.51
C THR A 341 -15.74 -6.07 19.82
N LEU A 342 -14.88 -6.99 19.37
CA LEU A 342 -15.28 -8.09 18.50
C LEU A 342 -15.31 -9.42 19.25
N GLN A 343 -16.35 -10.22 19.00
CA GLN A 343 -16.41 -11.62 19.47
C GLN A 343 -15.30 -12.49 18.83
N GLN A 344 -14.96 -12.21 17.57
CA GLN A 344 -13.89 -12.88 16.82
C GLN A 344 -12.94 -11.84 16.23
N PRO A 345 -11.99 -11.33 17.04
CA PRO A 345 -11.05 -10.31 16.60
C PRO A 345 -10.03 -10.89 15.62
N TRP A 346 -9.61 -10.07 14.64
CA TRP A 346 -8.37 -10.36 13.92
C TRP A 346 -7.18 -10.22 14.87
N ARG A 347 -6.10 -10.95 14.60
CA ARG A 347 -4.94 -11.00 15.48
C ARG A 347 -3.65 -10.54 14.80
N PRO A 348 -2.87 -9.63 15.41
CA PRO A 348 -1.57 -9.18 14.89
C PRO A 348 -0.62 -10.32 14.50
N ASN A 349 -0.51 -11.34 15.35
CA ASN A 349 0.38 -12.49 15.15
C ASN A 349 0.01 -13.29 13.91
N VAL A 350 -1.29 -13.50 13.64
CA VAL A 350 -1.76 -14.20 12.44
C VAL A 350 -1.36 -13.44 11.18
N CYS A 351 -1.56 -12.11 11.16
CA CYS A 351 -1.23 -11.27 10.01
C CYS A 351 0.26 -11.37 9.64
N PHE A 352 1.14 -11.27 10.64
CA PHE A 352 2.59 -11.26 10.42
C PHE A 352 3.19 -12.66 10.25
N ASN A 353 2.60 -13.70 10.84
CA ASN A 353 3.00 -15.09 10.57
C ASN A 353 2.62 -15.49 9.14
N PHE A 354 1.45 -15.10 8.64
CA PHE A 354 1.08 -15.32 7.25
C PHE A 354 2.03 -14.56 6.31
N LEU A 355 2.28 -13.26 6.56
CA LEU A 355 3.21 -12.48 5.74
C LEU A 355 4.60 -13.15 5.72
N LYS A 356 5.09 -13.64 6.87
CA LYS A 356 6.34 -14.39 6.95
C LYS A 356 6.29 -15.66 6.10
N ALA A 357 5.24 -16.47 6.23
CA ALA A 357 5.06 -17.70 5.46
C ALA A 357 5.01 -17.44 3.95
N PHE A 358 4.42 -16.32 3.53
CA PHE A 358 4.42 -15.88 2.14
C PHE A 358 5.84 -15.56 1.62
N LEU A 359 6.66 -14.89 2.43
CA LEU A 359 8.06 -14.60 2.08
C LEU A 359 8.94 -15.86 2.07
N ASP A 360 8.73 -16.78 3.02
CA ASP A 360 9.35 -18.11 3.02
C ASP A 360 9.00 -18.86 1.73
N PHE A 361 7.72 -18.85 1.34
CA PHE A 361 7.22 -19.49 0.14
C PHE A 361 7.83 -18.90 -1.14
N ILE A 362 8.03 -17.58 -1.23
CA ILE A 362 8.76 -16.97 -2.34
C ILE A 362 10.19 -17.54 -2.42
N LYS A 363 10.95 -17.49 -1.32
CA LYS A 363 12.35 -17.95 -1.31
C LYS A 363 12.50 -19.43 -1.64
N ALA A 364 11.52 -20.25 -1.28
CA ALA A 364 11.54 -21.68 -1.56
C ALA A 364 11.26 -22.02 -3.03
N ASN A 365 10.50 -21.20 -3.76
CA ASN A 365 9.95 -21.56 -5.08
C ASN A 365 10.46 -20.70 -6.25
N ILE A 366 11.11 -19.58 -5.98
CA ILE A 366 11.62 -18.66 -7.00
C ILE A 366 13.13 -18.82 -7.15
N ALA A 367 13.57 -19.25 -8.34
CA ALA A 367 14.98 -19.33 -8.69
C ALA A 367 15.56 -17.92 -8.96
N ASP A 368 16.88 -17.78 -8.80
CA ASP A 368 17.62 -16.57 -9.17
C ASP A 368 17.80 -16.49 -10.70
N ASP A 369 16.72 -16.13 -11.40
CA ASP A 369 16.73 -15.87 -12.84
C ASP A 369 15.76 -14.74 -13.19
N SER A 370 16.34 -13.54 -13.38
CA SER A 370 15.62 -12.31 -13.70
C SER A 370 14.90 -12.30 -15.06
N ARG A 371 15.08 -13.33 -15.89
CA ARG A 371 14.31 -13.50 -17.13
C ARG A 371 12.92 -14.08 -16.88
N ASN A 372 12.70 -14.67 -15.72
CA ASN A 372 11.42 -15.24 -15.34
C ASN A 372 10.65 -14.26 -14.44
N VAL A 373 9.34 -14.25 -14.61
CA VAL A 373 8.42 -13.55 -13.72
C VAL A 373 7.53 -14.58 -13.06
N TYR A 374 7.37 -14.51 -11.75
CA TYR A 374 6.48 -15.39 -11.00
C TYR A 374 5.24 -14.62 -10.59
N VAL A 375 4.08 -15.04 -11.10
CA VAL A 375 2.81 -14.36 -10.89
C VAL A 375 2.03 -15.09 -9.82
N PHE A 376 1.71 -14.39 -8.72
CA PHE A 376 0.91 -14.91 -7.63
C PHE A 376 -0.51 -14.38 -7.74
N ARG A 377 -1.47 -15.29 -7.54
CA ARG A 377 -2.90 -15.00 -7.54
C ARG A 377 -3.52 -15.50 -6.26
N TRP A 378 -4.41 -14.70 -5.70
CA TRP A 378 -5.19 -15.07 -4.54
C TRP A 378 -6.59 -14.47 -4.63
N GLN A 379 -7.59 -15.25 -4.24
CA GLN A 379 -8.97 -14.84 -4.08
C GLN A 379 -9.47 -15.26 -2.69
N PRO A 380 -10.41 -14.51 -2.09
CA PRO A 380 -11.06 -14.90 -0.84
C PRO A 380 -11.47 -16.37 -0.79
N GLY A 381 -11.07 -17.06 0.28
CA GLY A 381 -11.40 -18.47 0.51
C GLY A 381 -10.59 -19.48 -0.33
N SER A 382 -9.67 -19.04 -1.16
CA SER A 382 -8.77 -19.89 -1.95
C SER A 382 -7.33 -19.82 -1.42
N PRO A 383 -6.48 -20.83 -1.65
CA PRO A 383 -5.07 -20.69 -1.39
C PRO A 383 -4.40 -19.74 -2.40
N VAL A 384 -3.18 -19.31 -2.12
CA VAL A 384 -2.37 -18.57 -3.10
C VAL A 384 -1.80 -19.53 -4.11
N THR A 385 -1.95 -19.22 -5.40
CA THR A 385 -1.34 -19.98 -6.51
C THR A 385 -0.21 -19.18 -7.15
N VAL A 386 0.83 -19.86 -7.64
CA VAL A 386 1.94 -19.23 -8.38
C VAL A 386 2.11 -19.84 -9.76
N GLU A 387 2.38 -18.98 -10.75
CA GLU A 387 2.67 -19.37 -12.13
C GLU A 387 3.99 -18.74 -12.58
N LYS A 388 4.89 -19.56 -13.14
CA LYS A 388 6.12 -19.07 -13.76
C LYS A 388 5.84 -18.65 -15.20
N ARG A 389 6.06 -17.37 -15.52
CA ARG A 389 5.89 -16.80 -16.86
C ARG A 389 7.20 -16.31 -17.45
N LYS A 390 7.28 -16.38 -18.78
CA LYS A 390 8.38 -15.81 -19.59
C LYS A 390 7.94 -14.62 -20.45
N ASP A 391 6.63 -14.35 -20.52
CA ASP A 391 6.11 -13.22 -21.27
C ASP A 391 6.42 -11.89 -20.59
N GLN A 392 6.47 -10.81 -21.37
CA GLN A 392 6.85 -9.49 -20.88
C GLN A 392 5.74 -8.74 -20.14
N ASN A 393 4.50 -9.26 -20.10
CA ASN A 393 3.34 -8.50 -19.60
C ASN A 393 3.44 -8.18 -18.11
N PHE A 394 4.16 -9.00 -17.35
CA PHE A 394 4.40 -8.80 -15.92
C PHE A 394 5.81 -8.31 -15.60
N ASN A 395 6.59 -7.92 -16.61
CA ASN A 395 7.95 -7.44 -16.41
C ASN A 395 7.96 -5.95 -16.00
N PHE A 396 7.90 -5.70 -14.69
CA PHE A 396 7.87 -4.35 -14.12
C PHE A 396 9.27 -3.76 -13.83
N LEU A 397 10.35 -4.53 -13.98
CA LEU A 397 11.70 -3.98 -13.79
C LEU A 397 12.18 -3.31 -15.08
N PRO A 398 12.39 -1.99 -15.09
CA PRO A 398 12.72 -1.28 -16.32
C PRO A 398 14.16 -1.58 -16.77
N ASN A 399 14.40 -1.44 -18.08
CA ASN A 399 15.71 -1.73 -18.67
C ASN A 399 16.82 -0.85 -18.09
N TRP A 400 16.54 0.42 -17.78
CA TRP A 400 17.52 1.32 -17.18
C TRP A 400 18.01 0.83 -15.81
N TYR A 401 17.18 0.09 -15.07
CA TYR A 401 17.55 -0.50 -13.78
C TYR A 401 18.29 -1.83 -13.96
N ARG A 402 17.96 -2.62 -15.00
CA ARG A 402 18.56 -3.93 -15.24
C ARG A 402 19.93 -3.89 -15.95
N LYS A 403 20.28 -2.79 -16.61
CA LYS A 403 21.56 -2.63 -17.31
C LYS A 403 22.74 -2.81 -16.35
N TRP A 404 23.74 -3.60 -16.76
CA TRP A 404 24.98 -3.83 -16.00
C TRP A 404 25.67 -2.53 -15.60
N SER A 405 25.86 -1.62 -16.56
CA SER A 405 26.44 -0.29 -16.34
C SER A 405 25.66 0.59 -15.36
N ALA A 406 24.41 0.24 -15.05
CA ALA A 406 23.65 0.95 -14.04
C ALA A 406 24.12 0.59 -12.63
N TRP A 407 24.86 -0.50 -12.43
CA TRP A 407 25.30 -1.01 -11.13
C TRP A 407 26.80 -1.17 -10.98
N ASP A 408 27.56 -0.96 -12.05
CA ASP A 408 29.00 -0.92 -11.99
C ASP A 408 29.39 0.55 -11.75
N ASN A 409 30.16 0.82 -10.68
CA ASN A 409 30.74 2.15 -10.43
C ASN A 409 31.99 2.36 -11.29
#